data_AF-A0A0L0S2W8-F1
#
_entry.id   AF-A0A0L0S2W8-F1
#
_cell.length_a   1.000
_cell.length_b   1.000
_cell.length_c   1.000
_cell.angle_alpha   90.00
_cell.angle_beta   90.00
_cell.angle_gamma   90.00
#
_symmetry.space_group_name_H-M   'P 1'
#
loop_
_entity.id
_entity.type
_entity.pdbx_description
1 polymer ?
#
loop_
_entity_poly.entity_id
_entity_poly.type
_entity_poly.pdbx_seq_one_letter_code
_entity_poly.pdbx_strand_id
1 'polypeptide(L)'
;MHDCHRCAAPSFVLSPVRPAQQQNRNGFNCRAPGKFSRLAHEGATAGISVGTSNTTMTAPNQLHHAVAAAATAAAAPIQRITKTFGPVSDTVGYWGPVTASIDWCESNYRITHYIAEFFNSTSNLFTVVAGISLAMTARRLQLERRYALIGFFLALVGVGSFMFHGTLLFEAQLLDELPMIYMMLQFLYVILENEPRRKYPWLPTALVAVAAVYSWAHVYFDFVVVFHVVFGALTAPGLIFAIPHGWRDRELQWVFGLSYACLWISFAFWKLDQSFCPTLEHLYLHAVWHAGTAISAVLWAKGAMAVRLRDALGRRIAWHWYGLFRLIPTLSAARPRRRASSTTRAPSPTDSGTADSPVVVSGVAAARRGHVRTNSGDVVGIRLAGRA
;
A
#
# COMPACT_ATOMS: atom_id res chain seq x y z
N MET A 1 62.06 43.08 1.00
CA MET A 1 63.47 42.93 0.60
C MET A 1 63.61 41.59 -0.13
N HIS A 2 63.93 41.67 -1.43
CA HIS A 2 64.62 40.71 -2.34
C HIS A 2 64.22 39.22 -2.34
N ASP A 3 63.62 38.72 -3.44
CA ASP A 3 64.21 38.02 -4.62
C ASP A 3 64.42 36.51 -4.38
N CYS A 4 63.70 35.61 -5.07
CA CYS A 4 63.89 35.09 -6.44
C CYS A 4 64.91 33.94 -6.52
N HIS A 5 64.46 32.69 -6.78
CA HIS A 5 64.89 31.81 -7.89
C HIS A 5 64.48 30.32 -7.77
N ARG A 6 64.32 29.74 -8.97
CA ARG A 6 63.88 28.40 -9.40
C ARG A 6 64.74 27.23 -8.91
N CYS A 7 64.17 26.02 -8.93
CA CYS A 7 64.78 24.84 -9.56
C CYS A 7 63.73 23.77 -9.95
N ALA A 8 64.02 23.08 -11.04
CA ALA A 8 63.13 22.23 -11.84
C ALA A 8 63.17 20.73 -11.48
N ALA A 9 62.30 19.97 -12.17
CA ALA A 9 62.00 18.53 -12.06
C ALA A 9 63.19 17.56 -12.27
N PRO A 10 62.94 16.24 -12.19
CA PRO A 10 62.75 15.53 -13.47
C PRO A 10 61.61 14.50 -13.50
N SER A 11 60.98 14.43 -14.67
CA SER A 11 60.15 13.32 -15.15
C SER A 11 61.02 12.12 -15.53
N PHE A 12 60.55 10.90 -15.31
CA PHE A 12 61.04 9.72 -16.04
C PHE A 12 59.89 8.81 -16.49
N VAL A 13 59.86 8.64 -17.80
CA VAL A 13 59.01 7.78 -18.63
C VAL A 13 59.59 6.37 -18.61
N LEU A 14 58.76 5.33 -18.44
CA LEU A 14 59.11 3.97 -18.84
C LEU A 14 57.92 3.19 -19.41
N SER A 15 58.04 2.91 -20.71
CA SER A 15 57.56 1.73 -21.45
C SER A 15 58.57 1.56 -22.60
N PRO A 16 58.71 0.41 -23.30
CA PRO A 16 57.80 -0.76 -23.39
C PRO A 16 58.52 -2.14 -23.41
N VAL A 17 57.79 -3.27 -23.31
CA VAL A 17 58.15 -4.54 -24.00
C VAL A 17 56.89 -5.35 -24.36
N ARG A 18 56.71 -5.63 -25.66
CA ARG A 18 56.05 -6.83 -26.25
C ARG A 18 57.03 -7.43 -27.28
N PRO A 19 56.99 -8.74 -27.54
CA PRO A 19 56.44 -9.25 -28.83
C PRO A 19 55.69 -10.61 -28.63
N ALA A 20 54.94 -11.25 -29.53
CA ALA A 20 54.64 -11.21 -30.97
C ALA A 20 53.17 -11.72 -31.15
N GLN A 21 52.29 -11.20 -32.02
CA GLN A 21 52.15 -11.28 -33.49
C GLN A 21 52.05 -12.68 -34.13
N GLN A 22 50.87 -12.95 -34.71
CA GLN A 22 50.70 -13.55 -36.05
C GLN A 22 49.36 -13.01 -36.63
N GLN A 23 49.40 -11.94 -37.44
CA GLN A 23 49.39 -11.89 -38.91
C GLN A 23 47.99 -12.07 -39.52
N ASN A 24 47.43 -10.99 -40.09
CA ASN A 24 47.37 -10.66 -41.54
C ASN A 24 46.04 -11.12 -42.14
N ARG A 25 45.35 -10.41 -43.04
CA ARG A 25 45.72 -9.27 -43.90
C ARG A 25 44.46 -8.73 -44.60
N ASN A 26 44.58 -7.46 -45.02
CA ASN A 26 43.98 -6.81 -46.21
C ASN A 26 42.47 -6.49 -46.16
N GLY A 27 42.01 -5.27 -46.43
CA GLY A 27 42.68 -4.04 -46.85
C GLY A 27 41.64 -3.08 -47.48
N PHE A 28 41.83 -1.77 -47.24
CA PHE A 28 41.57 -0.59 -48.11
C PHE A 28 40.28 -0.54 -48.98
N ASN A 29 39.54 0.55 -49.16
CA ASN A 29 39.79 1.98 -48.95
C ASN A 29 38.45 2.74 -49.13
N CYS A 30 38.26 3.85 -48.43
CA CYS A 30 37.18 4.82 -48.68
C CYS A 30 37.58 5.83 -49.77
N ARG A 31 36.65 6.17 -50.69
CA ARG A 31 36.62 7.45 -51.41
C ARG A 31 35.18 7.87 -51.74
N ALA A 32 34.99 9.19 -51.77
CA ALA A 32 33.77 9.99 -51.64
C ALA A 32 32.90 10.11 -52.94
N PRO A 33 31.77 10.86 -52.93
CA PRO A 33 30.57 10.60 -53.75
C PRO A 33 30.47 11.39 -55.07
N GLY A 34 29.62 10.90 -55.98
CA GLY A 34 29.26 11.54 -57.25
C GLY A 34 27.75 11.44 -57.56
N LYS A 35 27.24 12.48 -58.23
CA LYS A 35 25.85 12.93 -58.35
C LYS A 35 24.97 12.16 -59.37
N PHE A 36 23.67 12.05 -59.04
CA PHE A 36 22.44 12.26 -59.84
C PHE A 36 22.48 12.27 -61.40
N SER A 37 21.67 11.40 -62.04
CA SER A 37 20.47 11.72 -62.89
C SER A 37 20.25 10.84 -64.14
N ARG A 38 18.95 10.67 -64.48
CA ARG A 38 18.27 10.22 -65.74
C ARG A 38 18.01 8.71 -65.87
N LEU A 39 16.74 8.24 -65.88
CA LEU A 39 15.61 8.37 -66.84
C LEU A 39 15.71 7.45 -68.07
N ALA A 40 14.80 6.46 -68.14
CA ALA A 40 14.08 5.90 -69.32
C ALA A 40 13.49 4.53 -68.89
N HIS A 41 12.16 4.33 -68.75
CA HIS A 41 11.12 4.04 -69.77
C HIS A 41 11.30 2.75 -70.59
N GLU A 42 10.14 2.11 -70.85
CA GLU A 42 9.87 0.86 -71.59
C GLU A 42 9.83 -0.40 -70.70
N GLY A 43 8.86 -1.32 -70.79
CA GLY A 43 7.79 -1.53 -71.74
C GLY A 43 7.26 -2.97 -71.54
N ALA A 44 5.95 -3.13 -71.72
CA ALA A 44 5.12 -4.32 -71.56
C ALA A 44 5.70 -5.71 -71.89
N THR A 45 5.18 -6.77 -71.24
CA THR A 45 4.27 -7.73 -71.91
C THR A 45 3.71 -8.79 -70.95
N ALA A 46 2.40 -9.00 -71.08
CA ALA A 46 1.63 -10.04 -70.43
C ALA A 46 1.82 -11.40 -71.14
N GLY A 47 1.93 -12.47 -70.36
CA GLY A 47 1.82 -13.85 -70.84
C GLY A 47 0.64 -14.51 -70.15
N ILE A 48 -0.51 -14.51 -70.82
CA ILE A 48 -1.70 -15.30 -70.46
C ILE A 48 -1.50 -16.69 -71.07
N SER A 49 -1.47 -17.72 -70.23
CA SER A 49 -1.56 -19.13 -70.65
C SER A 49 -2.88 -19.69 -70.13
N VAL A 50 -3.85 -19.83 -71.03
CA VAL A 50 -5.10 -20.56 -70.82
C VAL A 50 -4.81 -22.04 -70.97
N GLY A 51 -4.94 -22.79 -69.87
CA GLY A 51 -4.96 -24.25 -69.85
C GLY A 51 -6.29 -24.73 -69.30
N THR A 52 -7.18 -25.17 -70.17
CA THR A 52 -8.43 -25.84 -69.83
C THR A 52 -8.20 -27.33 -69.61
N SER A 53 -8.48 -27.84 -68.42
CA SER A 53 -8.86 -29.25 -68.24
C SER A 53 -9.74 -29.45 -67.02
N ASN A 54 -10.87 -30.09 -67.29
CA ASN A 54 -12.03 -30.45 -66.48
C ASN A 54 -11.80 -31.06 -65.08
N THR A 55 -12.64 -30.58 -64.14
CA THR A 55 -13.35 -31.28 -63.06
C THR A 55 -12.68 -32.43 -62.29
N THR A 56 -12.50 -32.22 -60.98
CA THR A 56 -13.07 -33.08 -59.92
C THR A 56 -13.14 -32.32 -58.60
N MET A 57 -14.33 -32.30 -57.99
CA MET A 57 -14.58 -31.82 -56.63
C MET A 57 -13.81 -32.67 -55.61
N THR A 58 -13.06 -32.04 -54.71
CA THR A 58 -12.93 -32.39 -53.28
C THR A 58 -12.09 -31.33 -52.57
N ALA A 59 -12.75 -30.32 -52.01
CA ALA A 59 -12.23 -29.58 -50.86
C ALA A 59 -12.96 -30.17 -49.63
N PRO A 60 -12.22 -30.68 -48.63
CA PRO A 60 -12.14 -29.88 -47.41
C PRO A 60 -10.80 -30.10 -46.67
N ASN A 61 -9.98 -29.04 -46.51
CA ASN A 61 -9.02 -28.97 -45.40
C ASN A 61 -8.41 -27.58 -45.15
N GLN A 62 -8.76 -26.57 -45.96
CA GLN A 62 -8.28 -25.20 -45.75
C GLN A 62 -8.99 -24.48 -44.58
N LEU A 63 -10.19 -24.92 -44.19
CA LEU A 63 -10.96 -24.27 -43.12
C LEU A 63 -10.41 -24.60 -41.72
N HIS A 64 -9.90 -25.82 -41.50
CA HIS A 64 -9.31 -26.20 -40.19
C HIS A 64 -7.98 -25.49 -39.92
N HIS A 65 -7.17 -25.25 -40.95
CA HIS A 65 -5.95 -24.45 -40.82
C HIS A 65 -6.25 -22.95 -40.66
N ALA A 66 -7.28 -22.43 -41.32
CA ALA A 66 -7.70 -21.04 -41.14
C ALA A 66 -8.33 -20.77 -39.77
N VAL A 67 -9.10 -21.71 -39.22
CA VAL A 67 -9.67 -21.60 -37.86
C VAL A 67 -8.59 -21.80 -36.79
N ALA A 68 -7.63 -22.71 -37.01
CA ALA A 68 -6.47 -22.83 -36.12
C ALA A 68 -5.56 -21.59 -36.17
N ALA A 69 -5.35 -20.99 -37.35
CA ALA A 69 -4.59 -19.75 -37.52
C ALA A 69 -5.33 -18.51 -36.98
N ALA A 70 -6.66 -18.47 -37.07
CA ALA A 70 -7.47 -17.41 -36.48
C ALA A 70 -7.60 -17.56 -34.95
N ALA A 71 -7.61 -18.79 -34.44
CA ALA A 71 -7.58 -19.09 -33.01
C ALA A 71 -6.21 -18.81 -32.38
N THR A 72 -5.10 -18.93 -33.14
CA THR A 72 -3.77 -18.51 -32.69
C THR A 72 -3.50 -17.02 -32.89
N ALA A 73 -4.16 -16.36 -33.86
CA ALA A 73 -4.10 -14.91 -34.01
C ALA A 73 -4.80 -14.13 -32.88
N ALA A 74 -5.75 -14.76 -32.18
CA ALA A 74 -6.38 -14.21 -30.97
C ALA A 74 -5.48 -14.27 -29.72
N ALA A 75 -4.31 -14.89 -29.81
CA ALA A 75 -3.36 -15.07 -28.71
C ALA A 75 -2.00 -14.41 -29.00
N ALA A 76 -1.93 -13.44 -29.92
CA ALA A 76 -0.79 -12.55 -29.95
C ALA A 76 -0.77 -11.78 -28.61
N PRO A 77 0.28 -11.90 -27.77
CA PRO A 77 0.36 -11.14 -26.54
C PRO A 77 0.21 -9.66 -26.89
N ILE A 78 -0.68 -8.97 -26.19
CA ILE A 78 -0.80 -7.51 -26.31
C ILE A 78 0.60 -6.94 -26.11
N GLN A 79 1.17 -6.35 -27.17
CA GLN A 79 2.52 -5.82 -27.14
C GLN A 79 2.49 -4.53 -26.31
N ARG A 80 2.81 -4.64 -25.02
CA ARG A 80 2.89 -3.51 -24.09
C ARG A 80 4.23 -2.83 -24.25
N ILE A 81 4.23 -1.50 -24.17
CA ILE A 81 5.46 -0.70 -24.21
C ILE A 81 5.98 -0.62 -22.77
N THR A 82 7.06 -1.35 -22.48
CA THR A 82 7.73 -1.29 -21.18
C THR A 82 8.51 0.02 -21.06
N LYS A 83 8.28 0.75 -19.97
CA LYS A 83 9.12 1.87 -19.56
C LYS A 83 10.26 1.35 -18.68
N THR A 84 11.47 1.34 -19.22
CA THR A 84 12.68 0.90 -18.53
C THR A 84 13.46 2.07 -17.93
N PHE A 85 13.84 1.96 -16.66
CA PHE A 85 14.70 2.92 -15.97
C PHE A 85 16.14 2.43 -15.82
N GLY A 86 16.31 1.14 -15.51
CA GLY A 86 17.60 0.50 -15.28
C GLY A 86 18.45 0.32 -16.53
N PRO A 87 19.69 -0.19 -16.38
CA PRO A 87 20.52 -0.57 -17.50
C PRO A 87 19.86 -1.68 -18.32
N VAL A 88 20.03 -1.63 -19.65
CA VAL A 88 19.53 -2.68 -20.55
C VAL A 88 20.21 -4.01 -20.19
N SER A 89 19.41 -5.03 -19.86
CA SER A 89 19.91 -6.39 -19.66
C SER A 89 19.81 -7.18 -20.96
N ASP A 90 20.96 -7.61 -21.48
CA ASP A 90 21.03 -8.54 -22.61
C ASP A 90 20.77 -10.01 -22.18
N THR A 91 20.58 -10.25 -20.87
CA THR A 91 20.40 -11.59 -20.31
C THR A 91 18.92 -11.89 -20.08
N VAL A 92 18.44 -12.97 -20.69
CA VAL A 92 17.10 -13.53 -20.40
C VAL A 92 17.20 -14.35 -19.13
N GLY A 93 16.45 -13.95 -18.11
CA GLY A 93 16.38 -14.69 -16.85
C GLY A 93 15.41 -15.87 -16.88
N TYR A 94 15.26 -16.54 -15.73
CA TYR A 94 14.47 -17.77 -15.60
C TYR A 94 13.01 -17.63 -16.04
N TRP A 95 12.37 -16.48 -15.78
CA TRP A 95 10.96 -16.24 -16.05
C TRP A 95 10.66 -15.77 -17.49
N GLY A 96 11.69 -15.68 -18.33
CA GLY A 96 11.56 -15.24 -19.72
C GLY A 96 11.70 -13.72 -19.89
N PRO A 97 11.26 -13.17 -21.05
CA PRO A 97 11.36 -11.75 -21.35
C PRO A 97 10.39 -10.91 -20.49
N VAL A 98 10.75 -9.66 -20.24
CA VAL A 98 9.91 -8.68 -19.55
C VAL A 98 8.61 -8.47 -20.32
N THR A 99 7.47 -8.63 -19.65
CA THR A 99 6.13 -8.34 -20.20
C THR A 99 5.41 -7.23 -19.44
N ALA A 100 5.92 -6.86 -18.26
CA ALA A 100 5.42 -5.74 -17.49
C ALA A 100 5.57 -4.40 -18.24
N SER A 101 4.73 -3.45 -17.87
CA SER A 101 4.72 -2.09 -18.44
C SER A 101 5.81 -1.18 -17.85
N ILE A 102 6.45 -1.58 -16.74
CA ILE A 102 7.56 -0.87 -16.10
C ILE A 102 8.64 -1.87 -15.68
N ASP A 103 9.89 -1.45 -15.87
CA ASP A 103 11.13 -2.12 -15.45
C ASP A 103 11.98 -1.09 -14.69
N TRP A 104 12.31 -1.35 -13.41
CA TRP A 104 12.82 -0.33 -12.49
C TRP A 104 14.33 -0.13 -12.63
N CYS A 105 14.92 0.65 -11.73
CA CYS A 105 16.33 1.03 -11.84
C CYS A 105 17.31 -0.13 -11.58
N GLU A 106 16.92 -1.10 -10.75
CA GLU A 106 17.79 -2.21 -10.35
C GLU A 106 18.13 -3.11 -11.56
N SER A 107 19.41 -3.42 -11.77
CA SER A 107 19.84 -4.35 -12.82
C SER A 107 19.15 -5.72 -12.74
N ASN A 108 18.48 -6.11 -13.82
CA ASN A 108 17.77 -7.39 -13.93
C ASN A 108 18.71 -8.61 -13.91
N TYR A 109 18.35 -9.59 -13.09
CA TYR A 109 19.02 -10.89 -12.91
C TYR A 109 20.50 -10.79 -12.52
N ARG A 110 20.93 -9.63 -11.96
CA ARG A 110 22.34 -9.36 -11.62
C ARG A 110 22.87 -10.25 -10.50
N ILE A 111 22.05 -10.52 -9.49
CA ILE A 111 22.45 -11.31 -8.31
C ILE A 111 22.17 -12.80 -8.51
N THR A 112 21.06 -13.13 -9.18
CA THR A 112 20.63 -14.52 -9.40
C THR A 112 19.79 -14.62 -10.67
N HIS A 113 19.87 -15.77 -11.34
CA HIS A 113 19.10 -16.06 -12.55
C HIS A 113 17.58 -16.22 -12.28
N TYR A 114 17.18 -16.40 -11.01
CA TYR A 114 15.79 -16.71 -10.64
C TYR A 114 14.94 -15.50 -10.20
N ILE A 115 15.58 -14.39 -9.82
CA ILE A 115 14.92 -13.18 -9.31
C ILE A 115 15.47 -12.00 -10.10
N ALA A 116 14.61 -11.29 -10.84
CA ALA A 116 15.01 -10.18 -11.71
C ALA A 116 15.62 -9.03 -10.89
N GLU A 117 14.84 -8.38 -10.06
CA GLU A 117 15.31 -7.28 -9.20
C GLU A 117 15.41 -7.78 -7.76
N PHE A 118 16.60 -8.24 -7.35
CA PHE A 118 16.79 -8.97 -6.09
C PHE A 118 16.44 -8.14 -4.85
N PHE A 119 16.92 -6.91 -4.75
CA PHE A 119 16.68 -6.06 -3.59
C PHE A 119 15.25 -5.55 -3.58
N ASN A 120 14.70 -5.12 -4.71
CA ASN A 120 13.29 -4.73 -4.85
C ASN A 120 12.34 -5.91 -4.57
N SER A 121 12.72 -7.14 -4.90
CA SER A 121 11.91 -8.32 -4.54
C SER A 121 11.95 -8.59 -3.04
N THR A 122 13.16 -8.76 -2.49
CA THR A 122 13.34 -9.27 -1.12
C THR A 122 12.97 -8.26 -0.03
N SER A 123 13.06 -6.96 -0.31
CA SER A 123 12.53 -5.89 0.57
C SER A 123 11.05 -6.09 0.92
N ASN A 124 10.25 -6.66 0.01
CA ASN A 124 8.82 -6.85 0.20
C ASN A 124 8.45 -7.94 1.21
N LEU A 125 9.39 -8.80 1.62
CA LEU A 125 9.18 -9.70 2.76
C LEU A 125 8.86 -8.91 4.04
N PHE A 126 9.45 -7.72 4.19
CA PHE A 126 9.11 -6.81 5.28
C PHE A 126 7.65 -6.35 5.19
N THR A 127 7.19 -5.98 3.99
CA THR A 127 5.79 -5.57 3.74
C THR A 127 4.80 -6.69 4.09
N VAL A 128 5.12 -7.94 3.73
CA VAL A 128 4.31 -9.12 4.09
C VAL A 128 4.19 -9.28 5.61
N VAL A 129 5.32 -9.26 6.32
CA VAL A 129 5.35 -9.39 7.79
C VAL A 129 4.62 -8.22 8.46
N ALA A 130 4.78 -7.00 7.94
CA ALA A 130 4.09 -5.81 8.41
C ALA A 130 2.57 -5.94 8.29
N GLY A 131 2.07 -6.41 7.14
CA GLY A 131 0.64 -6.67 6.92
C GLY A 131 0.07 -7.73 7.87
N ILE A 132 0.76 -8.87 8.01
CA ILE A 132 0.36 -9.94 8.94
C ILE A 132 0.32 -9.44 10.38
N SER A 133 1.36 -8.70 10.81
CA SER A 133 1.44 -8.06 12.14
C SER A 133 0.28 -7.10 12.39
N LEU A 134 -0.08 -6.29 11.39
CA LEU A 134 -1.19 -5.35 11.47
C LEU A 134 -2.54 -6.07 11.60
N ALA A 135 -2.78 -7.11 10.81
CA ALA A 135 -4.00 -7.92 10.89
C ALA A 135 -4.13 -8.63 12.24
N MET A 136 -3.03 -9.15 12.79
CA MET A 136 -3.00 -9.72 14.14
C MET A 136 -3.30 -8.66 15.21
N THR A 137 -2.77 -7.44 15.04
CA THR A 137 -3.02 -6.33 15.97
C THR A 137 -4.51 -5.96 16.00
N ALA A 138 -5.15 -5.80 14.84
CA ALA A 138 -6.59 -5.54 14.75
C ALA A 138 -7.43 -6.61 15.46
N ARG A 139 -7.07 -7.89 15.28
CA ARG A 139 -7.72 -9.02 15.97
C ARG A 139 -7.53 -9.00 17.48
N ARG A 140 -6.30 -8.75 17.95
CA ARG A 140 -5.99 -8.64 19.40
C ARG A 140 -6.75 -7.50 20.07
N LEU A 141 -7.03 -6.42 19.34
CA LEU A 141 -7.82 -5.28 19.81
C LEU A 141 -9.32 -5.51 19.75
N GLN A 142 -9.76 -6.67 19.26
CA GLN A 142 -11.17 -7.01 19.06
C GLN A 142 -11.89 -5.95 18.23
N LEU A 143 -11.21 -5.42 17.21
CA LEU A 143 -11.78 -4.50 16.25
C LEU A 143 -12.54 -5.25 15.15
N GLU A 144 -13.39 -4.52 14.43
CA GLU A 144 -14.18 -5.08 13.34
C GLU A 144 -13.25 -5.58 12.21
N ARG A 145 -13.69 -6.62 11.49
CA ARG A 145 -12.90 -7.30 10.44
C ARG A 145 -12.28 -6.35 9.40
N ARG A 146 -12.94 -5.23 9.11
CA ARG A 146 -12.45 -4.17 8.21
C ARG A 146 -11.05 -3.64 8.57
N TYR A 147 -10.70 -3.60 9.86
CA TYR A 147 -9.36 -3.18 10.29
C TYR A 147 -8.32 -4.28 10.07
N ALA A 148 -8.71 -5.55 10.19
CA ALA A 148 -7.83 -6.67 9.86
C ALA A 148 -7.63 -6.81 8.33
N LEU A 149 -8.63 -6.43 7.53
CA LEU A 149 -8.54 -6.44 6.06
C LEU A 149 -7.47 -5.47 5.53
N ILE A 150 -7.20 -4.36 6.21
CA ILE A 150 -6.07 -3.47 5.87
C ILE A 150 -4.75 -4.26 5.89
N GLY A 151 -4.51 -5.01 6.97
CA GLY A 151 -3.30 -5.82 7.10
C GLY A 151 -3.24 -6.97 6.10
N PHE A 152 -4.40 -7.57 5.77
CA PHE A 152 -4.49 -8.57 4.70
C PHE A 152 -4.08 -7.98 3.34
N PHE A 153 -4.64 -6.84 2.93
CA PHE A 153 -4.28 -6.22 1.66
C PHE A 153 -2.83 -5.73 1.65
N LEU A 154 -2.29 -5.21 2.76
CA LEU A 154 -0.87 -4.85 2.85
C LEU A 154 0.04 -6.07 2.65
N ALA A 155 -0.32 -7.22 3.24
CA ALA A 155 0.43 -8.45 3.02
C ALA A 155 0.32 -8.94 1.57
N LEU A 156 -0.86 -8.79 0.95
CA LEU A 156 -1.08 -9.13 -0.45
C LEU A 156 -0.28 -8.23 -1.39
N VAL A 157 -0.18 -6.92 -1.12
CA VAL A 157 0.74 -6.00 -1.82
C VAL A 157 2.18 -6.50 -1.71
N GLY A 158 2.64 -6.89 -0.51
CA GLY A 158 4.00 -7.42 -0.35
C GLY A 158 4.25 -8.71 -1.16
N VAL A 159 3.28 -9.62 -1.23
CA VAL A 159 3.39 -10.84 -2.05
C VAL A 159 3.41 -10.47 -3.54
N GLY A 160 2.50 -9.62 -3.98
CA GLY A 160 2.42 -9.14 -5.36
C GLY A 160 3.69 -8.44 -5.80
N SER A 161 4.17 -7.49 -5.01
CA SER A 161 5.40 -6.74 -5.28
C SER A 161 6.63 -7.65 -5.31
N PHE A 162 6.74 -8.62 -4.39
CA PHE A 162 7.81 -9.64 -4.46
C PHE A 162 7.77 -10.42 -5.79
N MET A 163 6.58 -10.85 -6.21
CA MET A 163 6.41 -11.60 -7.46
C MET A 163 6.67 -10.72 -8.68
N PHE A 164 6.23 -9.46 -8.66
CA PHE A 164 6.41 -8.51 -9.75
C PHE A 164 7.90 -8.22 -9.95
N HIS A 165 8.59 -7.75 -8.92
CA HIS A 165 10.03 -7.47 -9.02
C HIS A 165 10.86 -8.74 -9.26
N GLY A 166 10.36 -9.91 -8.85
CA GLY A 166 11.06 -11.17 -9.06
C GLY A 166 10.98 -11.69 -10.50
N THR A 167 9.93 -11.33 -11.24
CA THR A 167 9.61 -11.92 -12.56
C THR A 167 9.54 -10.91 -13.69
N LEU A 168 9.20 -9.65 -13.40
CA LEU A 168 8.86 -8.58 -14.35
C LEU A 168 7.77 -8.98 -15.36
N LEU A 169 6.84 -9.82 -14.88
CA LEU A 169 5.66 -10.24 -15.65
C LEU A 169 4.46 -9.33 -15.37
N PHE A 170 3.67 -9.07 -16.41
CA PHE A 170 2.49 -8.22 -16.31
C PHE A 170 1.44 -8.76 -15.31
N GLU A 171 1.23 -10.06 -15.26
CA GLU A 171 0.29 -10.69 -14.33
C GLU A 171 0.72 -10.49 -12.87
N ALA A 172 2.03 -10.51 -12.62
CA ALA A 172 2.59 -10.22 -11.30
C ALA A 172 2.51 -8.71 -10.98
N GLN A 173 2.71 -7.83 -11.97
CA GLN A 173 2.46 -6.39 -11.83
C GLN A 173 1.02 -6.10 -11.40
N LEU A 174 0.03 -6.78 -11.98
CA LEU A 174 -1.37 -6.66 -11.54
C LEU A 174 -1.57 -7.09 -10.08
N LEU A 175 -0.88 -8.13 -9.64
CA LEU A 175 -0.92 -8.59 -8.25
C LEU A 175 -0.23 -7.60 -7.29
N ASP A 176 0.65 -6.73 -7.77
CA ASP A 176 1.23 -5.62 -6.99
C ASP A 176 0.27 -4.42 -6.94
N GLU A 177 -0.12 -3.90 -8.10
CA GLU A 177 -0.84 -2.63 -8.22
C GLU A 177 -2.32 -2.72 -7.77
N LEU A 178 -3.03 -3.80 -8.09
CA LEU A 178 -4.45 -3.91 -7.76
C LEU A 178 -4.69 -3.99 -6.23
N PRO A 179 -3.95 -4.80 -5.46
CA PRO A 179 -4.07 -4.81 -4.00
C PRO A 179 -3.75 -3.47 -3.33
N MET A 180 -2.88 -2.64 -3.92
CA MET A 180 -2.65 -1.28 -3.43
C MET A 180 -3.94 -0.45 -3.48
N ILE A 181 -4.69 -0.52 -4.58
CA ILE A 181 -5.98 0.17 -4.72
C ILE A 181 -7.02 -0.41 -3.75
N TYR A 182 -7.09 -1.73 -3.59
CA TYR A 182 -8.01 -2.37 -2.65
C TYR A 182 -7.73 -1.94 -1.21
N MET A 183 -6.44 -1.84 -0.84
CA MET A 183 -6.02 -1.31 0.45
C MET A 183 -6.46 0.15 0.63
N MET A 184 -6.31 1.00 -0.38
CA MET A 184 -6.76 2.40 -0.32
C MET A 184 -8.27 2.52 -0.17
N LEU A 185 -9.05 1.71 -0.89
CA LEU A 185 -10.51 1.66 -0.73
C LEU A 185 -10.90 1.16 0.67
N GLN A 186 -10.12 0.22 1.23
CA GLN A 186 -10.31 -0.25 2.60
C GLN A 186 -9.95 0.83 3.63
N PHE A 187 -8.97 1.68 3.38
CA PHE A 187 -8.71 2.89 4.17
C PHE A 187 -9.87 3.87 4.10
N LEU A 188 -10.37 4.16 2.89
CA LEU A 188 -11.54 5.01 2.70
C LEU A 188 -12.76 4.48 3.47
N TYR A 189 -12.99 3.15 3.46
CA TYR A 189 -14.07 2.54 4.22
C TYR A 189 -13.97 2.81 5.72
N VAL A 190 -12.78 2.64 6.33
CA VAL A 190 -12.63 2.87 7.78
C VAL A 190 -12.71 4.34 8.16
N ILE A 191 -12.35 5.25 7.25
CA ILE A 191 -12.49 6.71 7.43
C ILE A 191 -13.97 7.09 7.43
N LEU A 192 -14.71 6.66 6.40
CA LEU A 192 -16.11 7.05 6.19
C LEU A 192 -17.06 6.39 7.21
N GLU A 193 -16.72 5.19 7.68
CA GLU A 193 -17.55 4.40 8.60
C GLU A 193 -16.97 4.40 10.03
N ASN A 194 -16.53 5.57 10.51
CA ASN A 194 -15.89 5.71 11.82
C ASN A 194 -16.88 5.97 12.99
N GLU A 195 -18.17 6.09 12.71
CA GLU A 195 -19.21 6.38 13.73
C GLU A 195 -19.52 5.18 14.66
N PRO A 196 -19.97 5.39 15.91
CA PRO A 196 -20.30 4.32 16.85
C PRO A 196 -21.24 3.24 16.28
N ARG A 197 -22.18 3.66 15.41
CA ARG A 197 -23.09 2.78 14.69
C ARG A 197 -22.85 2.88 13.19
N ARG A 198 -23.11 1.78 12.49
CA ARG A 198 -22.96 1.70 11.04
C ARG A 198 -23.92 2.67 10.36
N LYS A 199 -23.39 3.67 9.67
CA LYS A 199 -24.11 4.74 8.97
C LYS A 199 -24.41 4.37 7.52
N TYR A 200 -23.48 3.72 6.82
CA TYR A 200 -23.60 3.40 5.39
C TYR A 200 -23.50 1.89 5.13
N PRO A 201 -24.62 1.14 5.25
CA PRO A 201 -24.59 -0.31 5.01
C PRO A 201 -24.22 -0.70 3.58
N TRP A 202 -24.54 0.14 2.59
CA TRP A 202 -24.26 -0.07 1.17
C TRP A 202 -22.80 0.19 0.76
N LEU A 203 -22.03 0.91 1.59
CA LEU A 203 -20.70 1.40 1.24
C LEU A 203 -19.70 0.28 0.87
N PRO A 204 -19.60 -0.85 1.60
CA PRO A 204 -18.70 -1.93 1.22
C PRO A 204 -19.00 -2.49 -0.18
N THR A 205 -20.28 -2.67 -0.51
CA THR A 205 -20.70 -3.17 -1.82
C THR A 205 -20.33 -2.19 -2.92
N ALA A 206 -20.54 -0.89 -2.69
CA ALA A 206 -20.13 0.16 -3.65
C ALA A 206 -18.61 0.19 -3.86
N LEU A 207 -17.82 0.07 -2.78
CA LEU A 207 -16.36 0.05 -2.89
C LEU A 207 -15.84 -1.20 -3.62
N VAL A 208 -16.47 -2.36 -3.43
CA VAL A 208 -16.16 -3.57 -4.20
C VAL A 208 -16.51 -3.39 -5.67
N ALA A 209 -17.65 -2.76 -5.99
CA ALA A 209 -18.00 -2.47 -7.38
C ALA A 209 -16.99 -1.51 -8.04
N VAL A 210 -16.56 -0.46 -7.32
CA VAL A 210 -15.49 0.45 -7.78
C VAL A 210 -14.18 -0.31 -8.00
N ALA A 211 -13.79 -1.18 -7.07
CA ALA A 211 -12.60 -2.02 -7.21
C ALA A 211 -12.67 -2.92 -8.45
N ALA A 212 -13.83 -3.54 -8.72
CA ALA A 212 -14.04 -4.41 -9.87
C ALA A 212 -13.96 -3.65 -11.19
N VAL A 213 -14.64 -2.49 -11.29
CA VAL A 213 -14.60 -1.63 -12.48
C VAL A 213 -13.18 -1.12 -12.74
N TYR A 214 -12.49 -0.67 -11.69
CA TYR A 214 -11.09 -0.25 -11.80
C TYR A 214 -10.19 -1.39 -12.27
N SER A 215 -10.33 -2.58 -11.67
CA SER A 215 -9.50 -3.74 -12.03
C SER A 215 -9.71 -4.16 -13.47
N TRP A 216 -10.96 -4.21 -13.92
CA TRP A 216 -11.27 -4.45 -15.32
C TRP A 216 -10.58 -3.42 -16.22
N ALA A 217 -10.76 -2.13 -15.95
CA ALA A 217 -10.14 -1.07 -16.77
C ALA A 217 -8.61 -1.17 -16.78
N HIS A 218 -7.98 -1.40 -15.62
CA HIS A 218 -6.53 -1.46 -15.50
C HIS A 218 -5.91 -2.62 -16.27
N VAL A 219 -6.56 -3.79 -16.27
CA VAL A 219 -6.11 -4.98 -17.01
C VAL A 219 -6.07 -4.73 -18.52
N TYR A 220 -7.10 -4.06 -19.08
CA TYR A 220 -7.25 -3.86 -20.52
C TYR A 220 -6.50 -2.65 -21.06
N PHE A 221 -6.40 -1.56 -20.28
CA PHE A 221 -5.87 -0.30 -20.77
C PHE A 221 -4.44 0.00 -20.34
N ASP A 222 -3.85 -0.81 -19.45
CA ASP A 222 -2.43 -0.68 -19.03
C ASP A 222 -2.07 0.70 -18.48
N PHE A 223 -2.99 1.32 -17.74
CA PHE A 223 -2.86 2.72 -17.36
C PHE A 223 -2.02 2.94 -16.11
N VAL A 224 -0.71 2.72 -16.19
CA VAL A 224 0.17 2.93 -15.02
C VAL A 224 0.17 4.39 -14.54
N VAL A 225 0.01 5.37 -15.44
CA VAL A 225 -0.13 6.78 -15.04
C VAL A 225 -1.45 7.02 -14.31
N VAL A 226 -2.55 6.42 -14.78
CA VAL A 226 -3.86 6.54 -14.10
C VAL A 226 -3.81 5.84 -12.75
N PHE A 227 -3.13 4.71 -12.62
CA PHE A 227 -2.86 4.07 -11.33
C PHE A 227 -2.21 5.05 -10.35
N HIS A 228 -1.11 5.72 -10.74
CA HIS A 228 -0.45 6.70 -9.86
C HIS A 228 -1.39 7.85 -9.45
N VAL A 229 -2.18 8.37 -10.38
CA VAL A 229 -3.12 9.47 -10.12
C VAL A 229 -4.24 9.02 -9.18
N VAL A 230 -4.87 7.87 -9.45
CA VAL A 230 -5.96 7.31 -8.63
C VAL A 230 -5.45 6.95 -7.25
N PHE A 231 -4.29 6.29 -7.15
CA PHE A 231 -3.66 5.96 -5.88
C PHE A 231 -3.37 7.23 -5.08
N GLY A 232 -2.74 8.23 -5.70
CA GLY A 232 -2.47 9.54 -5.07
C GLY A 232 -3.75 10.22 -4.58
N ALA A 233 -4.81 10.25 -5.40
CA ALA A 233 -6.10 10.83 -5.01
C ALA A 233 -6.73 10.09 -3.81
N LEU A 234 -6.62 8.76 -3.76
CA LEU A 234 -7.14 7.97 -2.65
C LEU A 234 -6.32 8.11 -1.35
N THR A 235 -5.10 8.62 -1.38
CA THR A 235 -4.35 8.95 -0.15
C THR A 235 -4.85 10.21 0.54
N ALA A 236 -5.43 11.17 -0.19
CA ALA A 236 -5.83 12.47 0.33
C ALA A 236 -6.86 12.43 1.48
N PRO A 237 -7.93 11.58 1.43
CA PRO A 237 -8.84 11.41 2.55
C PRO A 237 -8.15 11.02 3.86
N GLY A 238 -7.07 10.23 3.77
CA GLY A 238 -6.29 9.83 4.94
C GLY A 238 -5.65 11.01 5.65
N LEU A 239 -5.20 12.02 4.90
CA LEU A 239 -4.59 13.24 5.45
C LEU A 239 -5.64 14.10 6.13
N ILE A 240 -6.76 14.30 5.46
CA ILE A 240 -7.91 15.05 5.99
C ILE A 240 -8.42 14.40 7.29
N PHE A 241 -8.45 13.07 7.35
CA PHE A 241 -8.80 12.33 8.56
C PHE A 241 -7.78 12.52 9.68
N ALA A 242 -6.48 12.49 9.39
CA ALA A 242 -5.44 12.53 10.41
C ALA A 242 -5.33 13.88 11.15
N ILE A 243 -5.49 15.01 10.45
CA ILE A 243 -5.31 16.37 10.99
C ILE A 243 -6.14 16.64 12.25
N PRO A 244 -7.49 16.54 12.23
CA PRO A 244 -8.32 16.89 13.38
C PRO A 244 -8.13 15.94 14.57
N HIS A 245 -7.74 14.68 14.32
CA HIS A 245 -7.48 13.71 15.39
C HIS A 245 -6.09 13.92 16.02
N GLY A 246 -5.09 14.28 15.22
CA GLY A 246 -3.77 14.65 15.69
C GLY A 246 -3.76 15.94 16.52
N TRP A 247 -4.59 16.94 16.19
CA TRP A 247 -4.68 18.16 17.01
C TRP A 247 -5.29 17.95 18.39
N ARG A 248 -6.09 16.89 18.58
CA ARG A 248 -6.73 16.57 19.87
C ARG A 248 -5.87 15.69 20.77
N ASP A 249 -4.89 14.99 20.21
CA ASP A 249 -4.12 13.98 20.92
C ASP A 249 -2.68 13.93 20.39
N ARG A 250 -1.75 14.26 21.29
CA ARG A 250 -0.33 14.38 20.99
C ARG A 250 0.25 13.06 20.47
N GLU A 251 -0.21 11.92 20.97
CA GLU A 251 0.27 10.61 20.53
C GLU A 251 -0.20 10.33 19.11
N LEU A 252 -1.47 10.62 18.79
CA LEU A 252 -1.97 10.53 17.41
C LEU A 252 -1.27 11.51 16.46
N GLN A 253 -0.93 12.72 16.94
CA GLN A 253 -0.15 13.67 16.16
C GLN A 253 1.19 13.08 15.74
N TRP A 254 1.90 12.44 16.67
CA TRP A 254 3.17 11.79 16.39
C TRP A 254 3.01 10.58 15.46
N VAL A 255 2.03 9.71 15.70
CA VAL A 255 1.79 8.52 14.88
C VAL A 255 1.47 8.88 13.44
N PHE A 256 0.53 9.80 13.23
CA PHE A 256 0.20 10.25 11.88
C PHE A 256 1.34 11.08 11.27
N GLY A 257 1.99 11.96 12.05
CA GLY A 257 3.13 12.75 11.58
C GLY A 257 4.28 11.86 11.09
N LEU A 258 4.65 10.84 11.86
CA LEU A 258 5.68 9.87 11.47
C LEU A 258 5.24 9.04 10.27
N SER A 259 3.97 8.62 10.21
CA SER A 259 3.42 7.91 9.06
C SER A 259 3.58 8.73 7.76
N TYR A 260 3.22 10.01 7.77
CA TYR A 260 3.38 10.88 6.60
C TYR A 260 4.83 11.22 6.30
N ALA A 261 5.68 11.39 7.33
CA ALA A 261 7.12 11.58 7.13
C ALA A 261 7.72 10.38 6.40
N CYS A 262 7.42 9.15 6.85
CA CYS A 262 7.83 7.93 6.16
C CYS A 262 7.30 7.90 4.72
N LEU A 263 6.02 8.21 4.48
CA LEU A 263 5.43 8.23 3.14
C LEU A 263 6.17 9.18 2.19
N TRP A 264 6.39 10.43 2.62
CA TRP A 264 7.02 11.46 1.79
C TRP A 264 8.50 11.21 1.56
N ILE A 265 9.24 10.74 2.57
CA ILE A 265 10.64 10.34 2.41
C ILE A 265 10.75 9.17 1.44
N SER A 266 9.90 8.15 1.59
CA SER A 266 9.84 7.05 0.64
C SER A 266 9.53 7.60 -0.76
N PHE A 267 8.52 8.45 -0.93
CA PHE A 267 8.15 8.96 -2.25
C PHE A 267 9.31 9.71 -2.91
N ALA A 268 10.09 10.46 -2.13
CA ALA A 268 11.32 11.08 -2.61
C ALA A 268 12.33 10.03 -3.10
N PHE A 269 12.57 8.95 -2.34
CA PHE A 269 13.43 7.85 -2.78
C PHE A 269 12.94 7.19 -4.06
N TRP A 270 11.64 6.89 -4.17
CA TRP A 270 11.04 6.36 -5.40
C TRP A 270 11.23 7.28 -6.61
N LYS A 271 11.17 8.61 -6.42
CA LYS A 271 11.42 9.58 -7.49
C LYS A 271 12.89 9.73 -7.84
N LEU A 272 13.78 9.70 -6.84
CA LEU A 272 15.21 9.76 -7.04
C LEU A 272 15.71 8.53 -7.81
N ASP A 273 15.21 7.36 -7.46
CA ASP A 273 15.50 6.09 -8.14
C ASP A 273 15.22 6.17 -9.64
N GLN A 274 14.07 6.72 -10.03
CA GLN A 274 13.69 6.89 -11.43
C GLN A 274 14.48 8.00 -12.15
N SER A 275 14.68 9.14 -11.49
CA SER A 275 15.23 10.35 -12.15
C SER A 275 16.74 10.32 -12.29
N PHE A 276 17.42 9.65 -11.35
CA PHE A 276 18.87 9.63 -11.25
C PHE A 276 19.42 8.19 -11.26
N CYS A 277 18.69 7.28 -11.90
CA CYS A 277 19.03 5.85 -11.93
C CYS A 277 20.51 5.57 -12.26
N PRO A 278 21.11 6.14 -13.33
CA PRO A 278 22.50 5.83 -13.69
C PRO A 278 23.53 6.17 -12.61
N THR A 279 23.19 7.08 -11.68
CA THR A 279 24.08 7.50 -10.59
C THR A 279 23.74 6.81 -9.27
N LEU A 280 22.46 6.54 -9.01
CA LEU A 280 21.98 6.06 -7.71
C LEU A 280 21.57 4.58 -7.68
N GLU A 281 21.70 3.85 -8.79
CA GLU A 281 21.33 2.42 -8.90
C GLU A 281 21.83 1.57 -7.71
N HIS A 282 23.11 1.75 -7.33
CA HIS A 282 23.76 0.98 -6.26
C HIS A 282 23.18 1.21 -4.85
N LEU A 283 22.30 2.20 -4.67
CA LEU A 283 21.64 2.50 -3.40
C LEU A 283 20.29 1.77 -3.25
N TYR A 284 19.76 1.17 -4.33
CA TYR A 284 18.49 0.44 -4.33
C TYR A 284 17.35 1.22 -3.66
N LEU A 285 17.18 2.50 -4.05
CA LEU A 285 16.26 3.42 -3.39
C LEU A 285 14.80 2.97 -3.52
N HIS A 286 14.45 2.26 -4.60
CA HIS A 286 13.14 1.63 -4.74
C HIS A 286 12.86 0.54 -3.69
N ALA A 287 13.86 -0.25 -3.31
CA ALA A 287 13.73 -1.22 -2.21
C ALA A 287 13.46 -0.52 -0.85
N VAL A 288 14.09 0.63 -0.61
CA VAL A 288 13.84 1.46 0.58
C VAL A 288 12.44 2.07 0.56
N TRP A 289 11.91 2.40 -0.63
CA TRP A 289 10.52 2.83 -0.81
C TRP A 289 9.52 1.79 -0.29
N HIS A 290 9.72 0.50 -0.59
CA HIS A 290 8.84 -0.57 -0.10
C HIS A 290 8.77 -0.61 1.42
N ALA A 291 9.94 -0.59 2.09
CA ALA A 291 9.99 -0.65 3.55
C ALA A 291 9.33 0.59 4.19
N GLY A 292 9.65 1.79 3.71
CA GLY A 292 9.13 3.02 4.32
C GLY A 292 7.64 3.25 4.06
N THR A 293 7.11 2.84 2.90
CA THR A 293 5.65 2.87 2.65
C THR A 293 4.90 1.84 3.48
N ALA A 294 5.46 0.65 3.69
CA ALA A 294 4.89 -0.35 4.59
C ALA A 294 4.84 0.16 6.05
N ILE A 295 5.91 0.82 6.53
CA ILE A 295 5.93 1.48 7.84
C ILE A 295 4.84 2.55 7.92
N SER A 296 4.75 3.40 6.89
CA SER A 296 3.73 4.45 6.81
C SER A 296 2.32 3.87 6.92
N ALA A 297 2.00 2.84 6.13
CA ALA A 297 0.70 2.19 6.12
C ALA A 297 0.35 1.57 7.49
N VAL A 298 1.31 0.90 8.14
CA VAL A 298 1.12 0.34 9.48
C VAL A 298 0.85 1.42 10.51
N LEU A 299 1.63 2.50 10.52
CA LEU A 299 1.47 3.60 11.45
C LEU A 299 0.11 4.29 11.25
N TRP A 300 -0.26 4.59 10.01
CA TRP A 300 -1.54 5.21 9.69
C TRP A 300 -2.70 4.33 10.16
N ALA A 301 -2.68 3.04 9.82
CA ALA A 301 -3.71 2.08 10.21
C ALA A 301 -3.85 1.96 11.72
N LYS A 302 -2.74 1.92 12.46
CA LYS A 302 -2.74 1.90 13.93
C LYS A 302 -3.31 3.19 14.51
N GLY A 303 -3.01 4.35 13.91
CA GLY A 303 -3.65 5.62 14.26
C GLY A 303 -5.17 5.57 14.07
N ALA A 304 -5.64 5.05 12.94
CA ALA A 304 -7.07 4.89 12.67
C ALA A 304 -7.75 3.88 13.63
N MET A 305 -7.08 2.79 13.99
CA MET A 305 -7.55 1.84 15.01
C MET A 305 -7.65 2.51 16.38
N ALA A 306 -6.68 3.35 16.75
CA ALA A 306 -6.70 4.10 18.01
C ALA A 306 -7.85 5.12 18.03
N VAL A 307 -8.05 5.87 16.94
CA VAL A 307 -9.22 6.75 16.80
C VAL A 307 -10.53 5.97 17.00
N ARG A 308 -10.68 4.82 16.34
CA ARG A 308 -11.87 3.98 16.48
C ARG A 308 -12.12 3.54 17.92
N LEU A 309 -11.07 3.06 18.60
CA LEU A 309 -11.15 2.61 19.99
C LEU A 309 -11.57 3.75 20.93
N ARG A 310 -10.96 4.93 20.77
CA ARG A 310 -11.20 6.10 21.63
C ARG A 310 -12.56 6.74 21.37
N ASP A 311 -12.83 7.12 20.12
CA ASP A 311 -13.91 8.04 19.78
C ASP A 311 -15.24 7.33 19.58
N ALA A 312 -15.22 6.13 19.00
CA ALA A 312 -16.45 5.41 18.68
C ALA A 312 -16.81 4.33 19.70
N LEU A 313 -15.80 3.67 20.28
CA LEU A 313 -15.99 2.56 21.22
C LEU A 313 -15.77 2.96 22.69
N GLY A 314 -15.29 4.18 22.96
CA GLY A 314 -15.06 4.68 24.32
C GLY A 314 -14.03 3.86 25.13
N ARG A 315 -13.15 3.11 24.46
CA ARG A 315 -12.14 2.26 25.10
C ARG A 315 -10.89 3.08 25.41
N ARG A 316 -10.35 2.91 26.62
CA ARG A 316 -9.08 3.54 27.00
C ARG A 316 -7.91 2.84 26.32
N ILE A 317 -7.05 3.64 25.71
CA ILE A 317 -5.85 3.21 25.00
C ILE A 317 -4.65 3.53 25.87
N ALA A 318 -3.78 2.54 26.08
CA ALA A 318 -2.46 2.77 26.64
C ALA A 318 -1.43 2.66 25.53
N TRP A 319 -0.65 3.73 25.36
CA TRP A 319 0.50 3.79 24.46
C TRP A 319 1.73 3.28 25.18
N HIS A 320 2.39 2.26 24.62
CA HIS A 320 3.64 1.74 25.16
C HIS A 320 4.74 1.97 24.14
N TRP A 321 5.72 2.81 24.48
CA TRP A 321 6.85 3.14 23.61
C TRP A 321 8.00 2.16 23.85
N TYR A 322 8.02 1.03 23.14
CA TYR A 322 9.18 0.13 23.10
C TYR A 322 9.57 -0.16 21.64
N GLY A 323 10.51 0.63 21.12
CA GLY A 323 11.06 0.49 19.76
C GLY A 323 10.15 1.01 18.63
N LEU A 324 10.70 1.05 17.41
CA LEU A 324 10.08 1.66 16.21
C LEU A 324 8.73 1.02 15.80
N PHE A 325 8.46 -0.22 16.23
CA PHE A 325 7.36 -1.05 15.68
C PHE A 325 6.22 -1.37 16.65
N ARG A 326 6.36 -1.07 17.96
CA ARG A 326 5.30 -1.34 18.95
C ARG A 326 4.58 -0.09 19.45
N LEU A 327 4.14 0.75 18.52
CA LEU A 327 2.89 1.50 18.73
C LEU A 327 1.73 0.50 18.76
N ILE A 328 1.57 -0.22 19.87
CA ILE A 328 0.40 -1.05 20.11
C ILE A 328 -0.50 -0.19 20.99
N PRO A 329 -1.63 0.33 20.48
CA PRO A 329 -2.68 0.75 21.39
C PRO A 329 -3.07 -0.50 22.14
N THR A 330 -2.64 -0.65 23.40
CA THR A 330 -3.06 -1.79 24.21
C THR A 330 -4.34 -1.41 24.93
N LEU A 331 -5.25 -2.37 25.09
CA LEU A 331 -6.39 -2.16 25.98
C LEU A 331 -5.84 -2.01 27.40
N SER A 332 -6.10 -0.86 28.03
CA SER A 332 -5.73 -0.67 29.44
C SER A 332 -6.38 -1.78 30.26
N ALA A 333 -5.61 -2.48 31.10
CA ALA A 333 -6.16 -3.44 32.03
C ALA A 333 -7.28 -2.78 32.85
N ALA A 334 -8.45 -3.42 32.90
CA ALA A 334 -9.54 -2.96 33.74
C ALA A 334 -9.02 -2.87 35.18
N ARG A 335 -9.05 -1.68 35.78
CA ARG A 335 -8.70 -1.51 37.19
C ARG A 335 -9.64 -2.46 37.98
N PRO A 336 -9.12 -3.37 38.83
CA PRO A 336 -9.99 -4.21 39.63
C PRO A 336 -10.92 -3.30 40.42
N ARG A 337 -12.23 -3.50 40.24
CA ARG A 337 -13.27 -2.77 40.96
C ARG A 337 -12.99 -3.02 42.45
N ARG A 338 -12.46 -2.03 43.17
CA ARG A 338 -12.32 -2.11 44.63
C ARG A 338 -13.70 -2.48 45.16
N ARG A 339 -13.86 -3.71 45.62
CA ARG A 339 -15.04 -4.15 46.33
C ARG A 339 -15.07 -3.26 47.56
N ALA A 340 -16.00 -2.32 47.62
CA ALA A 340 -16.24 -1.58 48.85
C ALA A 340 -16.61 -2.64 49.89
N SER A 341 -15.69 -2.92 50.81
CA SER A 341 -16.01 -3.68 52.00
C SER A 341 -16.96 -2.81 52.81
N SER A 342 -18.25 -3.05 52.69
CA SER A 342 -19.22 -2.60 53.68
C SER A 342 -18.92 -3.36 54.96
N THR A 343 -18.03 -2.82 55.79
CA THR A 343 -17.97 -3.20 57.21
C THR A 343 -19.22 -2.62 57.87
N THR A 344 -20.34 -3.32 57.73
CA THR A 344 -21.48 -3.21 58.64
C THR A 344 -20.99 -3.67 60.01
N ARG A 345 -20.65 -2.72 60.86
CA ARG A 345 -20.35 -2.95 62.27
C ARG A 345 -21.67 -3.27 62.97
N ALA A 346 -21.88 -4.54 63.31
CA ALA A 346 -22.97 -4.97 64.17
C ALA A 346 -22.75 -4.42 65.60
N PRO A 347 -23.80 -3.96 66.30
CA PRO A 347 -23.69 -3.59 67.71
C PRO A 347 -23.68 -4.86 68.58
N SER A 348 -22.69 -4.96 69.48
CA SER A 348 -22.62 -5.98 70.52
C SER A 348 -23.42 -5.57 71.76
N PRO A 349 -24.09 -6.51 72.47
CA PRO A 349 -24.89 -6.22 73.66
C PRO A 349 -24.10 -6.35 74.98
N THR A 350 -24.62 -5.70 76.03
CA THR A 350 -24.29 -5.77 77.48
C THR A 350 -22.93 -5.16 77.90
N ASP A 351 -22.79 -4.36 78.96
CA ASP A 351 -23.33 -4.56 80.31
C ASP A 351 -23.36 -3.29 81.21
N SER A 352 -24.32 -3.30 82.15
CA SER A 352 -24.40 -2.73 83.52
C SER A 352 -23.83 -1.35 83.94
N GLY A 353 -24.72 -0.53 84.56
CA GLY A 353 -24.53 0.31 85.78
C GLY A 353 -23.47 1.43 85.76
N THR A 354 -23.72 2.68 86.14
CA THR A 354 -24.32 3.17 87.39
C THR A 354 -24.78 4.64 87.25
N ALA A 355 -25.63 5.05 88.21
CA ALA A 355 -26.30 6.33 88.37
C ALA A 355 -25.39 7.58 88.32
N ASP A 356 -25.94 8.68 87.79
CA ASP A 356 -26.28 9.88 88.58
C ASP A 356 -27.18 10.84 87.78
N SER A 357 -28.17 11.41 88.48
CA SER A 357 -29.12 12.45 88.02
C SER A 357 -28.73 13.81 88.63
N PRO A 358 -29.46 14.93 88.44
CA PRO A 358 -30.07 15.49 87.23
C PRO A 358 -29.66 16.98 87.04
N VAL A 359 -29.83 17.56 85.85
CA VAL A 359 -30.04 19.02 85.72
C VAL A 359 -31.22 19.29 84.79
N VAL A 360 -32.25 19.86 85.40
CA VAL A 360 -33.44 20.48 84.83
C VAL A 360 -33.04 21.81 84.20
N VAL A 361 -33.45 22.12 82.96
CA VAL A 361 -34.04 23.42 82.58
C VAL A 361 -35.00 23.22 81.38
N SER A 362 -36.19 23.80 81.55
CA SER A 362 -37.27 24.15 80.61
C SER A 362 -36.81 24.69 79.24
N GLY A 363 -37.59 24.76 78.17
CA GLY A 363 -39.02 24.55 77.94
C GLY A 363 -39.41 25.13 76.57
N VAL A 364 -40.72 25.22 76.36
CA VAL A 364 -41.46 25.98 75.33
C VAL A 364 -41.78 25.26 74.02
N ALA A 365 -43.09 25.11 73.87
CA ALA A 365 -43.85 24.59 72.74
C ALA A 365 -43.96 25.59 71.58
N ALA A 366 -44.22 25.06 70.36
CA ALA A 366 -45.24 25.63 69.48
C ALA A 366 -45.61 24.64 68.36
N ALA A 367 -46.85 24.15 68.42
CA ALA A 367 -47.54 23.54 67.29
C ALA A 367 -48.07 24.63 66.34
N ARG A 368 -48.09 24.40 65.03
CA ARG A 368 -49.25 24.73 64.18
C ARG A 368 -49.20 24.09 62.79
N ARG A 369 -50.41 23.82 62.32
CA ARG A 369 -50.83 22.97 61.20
C ARG A 369 -50.70 23.64 59.83
N GLY A 370 -50.55 22.75 58.85
CA GLY A 370 -51.04 22.74 57.46
C GLY A 370 -51.74 23.95 56.84
N HIS A 371 -51.34 24.23 55.60
CA HIS A 371 -52.26 24.70 54.56
C HIS A 371 -51.94 24.10 53.19
N VAL A 372 -53.04 23.76 52.52
CA VAL A 372 -53.23 23.15 51.21
C VAL A 372 -52.97 24.17 50.09
N ARG A 373 -52.40 23.75 48.95
CA ARG A 373 -52.83 24.23 47.64
C ARG A 373 -52.50 23.25 46.52
N THR A 374 -53.52 23.01 45.70
CA THR A 374 -53.66 22.10 44.57
C THR A 374 -53.18 22.72 43.25
N ASN A 375 -52.72 21.87 42.33
CA ASN A 375 -53.05 21.82 40.89
C ASN A 375 -52.04 20.87 40.21
N SER A 376 -52.40 19.61 39.93
CA SER A 376 -53.14 19.10 38.75
C SER A 376 -52.27 19.00 37.49
N GLY A 377 -51.96 17.76 37.09
CA GLY A 377 -51.36 17.48 35.79
C GLY A 377 -50.70 16.10 35.62
N ASP A 378 -51.31 15.01 36.12
CA ASP A 378 -50.93 13.63 35.74
C ASP A 378 -51.88 13.11 34.66
N VAL A 379 -51.32 12.61 33.55
CA VAL A 379 -51.99 11.67 32.65
C VAL A 379 -51.08 10.45 32.51
N VAL A 380 -51.47 9.36 33.16
CA VAL A 380 -50.92 8.02 32.96
C VAL A 380 -51.99 7.15 32.30
N GLY A 381 -51.66 6.61 31.12
CA GLY A 381 -51.82 5.20 30.76
C GLY A 381 -53.18 4.69 30.28
N ILE A 382 -53.22 4.20 29.04
CA ILE A 382 -54.06 3.04 28.67
C ILE A 382 -53.20 2.05 27.89
N ARG A 383 -52.93 0.90 28.52
CA ARG A 383 -52.58 -0.37 27.86
C ARG A 383 -53.89 -1.04 27.44
N LEU A 384 -54.00 -1.46 26.19
CA LEU A 384 -55.00 -2.42 25.75
C LEU A 384 -54.29 -3.76 25.48
N ALA A 385 -54.68 -4.77 26.25
CA ALA A 385 -54.50 -6.17 25.92
C ALA A 385 -55.89 -6.74 25.59
N GLY A 386 -56.03 -7.33 24.41
CA GLY A 386 -57.20 -8.10 24.01
C GLY A 386 -56.73 -9.35 23.28
N ARG A 387 -57.08 -10.52 23.84
CA ARG A 387 -56.90 -11.84 23.24
C ARG A 387 -57.95 -12.07 22.14
N ALA A 388 -57.52 -12.68 21.04
CA ALA A 388 -58.16 -13.81 20.37
C ALA A 388 -57.07 -14.55 19.59
#